data_AF-A0A3N0WF40-F1
#
_entry.id   AF-A0A3N0WF40-F1
#
_cell.length_a   1.000
_cell.length_b   1.000
_cell.length_c   1.000
_cell.angle_alpha   90.00
_cell.angle_beta   90.00
_cell.angle_gamma   90.00
#
_symmetry.space_group_name_H-M   'P 1'
#
loop_
_entity.id
_entity.type
_entity.pdbx_description
1 polymer ?
#
loop_
_entity_poly.entity_id
_entity_poly.type
_entity_poly.pdbx_seq_one_letter_code
_entity_poly.pdbx_strand_id
1 'polypeptide(L)'
;MITANLTLLDPIIQIKNQNMSIDIESGNEEFFDLDITLFEDEEITVDVNLEIVIDENLDWGKSVKSFKVHFLSAYDNRECEYLLLTLREKRKIENYLQNNLIINLS
;
A
#
# COMPACT_ATOMS: atom_id res chain seq x y z
N MET A 1 13.86 18.05 29.61
CA MET A 1 13.03 18.11 28.39
C MET A 1 13.88 17.62 27.25
N ILE A 2 13.67 16.38 26.82
CA ILE A 2 14.30 15.87 25.61
C ILE A 2 13.47 16.44 24.47
N THR A 3 14.03 17.38 23.72
CA THR A 3 13.48 17.82 22.43
C THR A 3 13.52 16.61 21.50
N ALA A 4 12.36 15.97 21.30
CA ALA A 4 12.19 15.00 20.23
C ALA A 4 12.56 15.69 18.92
N ASN A 5 13.53 15.14 18.19
CA ASN A 5 13.91 15.63 16.88
C ASN A 5 12.71 15.44 15.94
N LEU A 6 11.95 16.51 15.74
CA LEU A 6 10.83 16.66 14.79
C LEU A 6 11.24 16.49 13.31
N THR A 7 12.42 15.94 13.05
CA THR A 7 12.74 15.27 11.79
C THR A 7 12.11 13.87 11.79
N LEU A 8 10.79 13.82 12.03
CA LEU A 8 9.94 12.80 11.43
C LEU A 8 10.11 12.99 9.93
N LEU A 9 10.99 12.18 9.32
CA LEU A 9 11.11 12.11 7.87
C LEU A 9 9.70 11.97 7.30
N ASP A 10 9.34 12.83 6.34
CA ASP A 10 8.03 12.82 5.66
C ASP A 10 7.61 11.35 5.44
N PRO A 11 6.47 10.89 5.99
CA PRO A 11 6.05 9.49 5.90
C PRO A 11 6.07 8.95 4.47
N ILE A 12 5.86 9.81 3.47
CA ILE A 12 5.94 9.47 2.05
C ILE A 12 7.38 9.12 1.63
N ILE A 13 8.39 9.79 2.18
CA ILE A 13 9.81 9.46 1.92
C ILE A 13 10.14 8.09 2.50
N GLN A 14 9.57 7.75 3.66
CA GLN A 14 9.78 6.44 4.28
C GLN A 14 9.12 5.34 3.44
N ILE A 15 7.85 5.54 3.05
CA ILE A 15 7.10 4.63 2.17
C ILE A 15 7.80 4.45 0.81
N LYS A 16 8.42 5.49 0.25
CA LYS A 16 9.13 5.41 -1.05
C LYS A 16 10.29 4.42 -1.10
N ASN A 17 10.85 4.04 0.04
CA ASN A 17 12.01 3.14 0.10
C ASN A 17 11.64 1.68 0.34
N GLN A 18 10.34 1.38 0.44
CA GLN A 18 9.82 0.07 0.82
C GLN A 18 9.62 -0.85 -0.39
N ASN A 19 9.53 -2.15 -0.16
CA ASN A 19 9.33 -3.12 -1.24
C ASN A 19 7.90 -3.07 -1.79
N MET A 20 7.70 -2.37 -2.90
CA MET A 20 6.39 -2.11 -3.56
C MET A 20 5.78 -3.32 -4.27
N SER A 21 6.06 -4.54 -3.85
CA SER A 21 5.53 -5.76 -4.47
C SER A 21 4.67 -6.52 -3.48
N ILE A 22 3.48 -6.92 -3.93
CA ILE A 22 2.59 -7.80 -3.18
C ILE A 22 2.15 -8.97 -4.05
N ASP A 23 2.01 -10.12 -3.42
CA ASP A 23 1.47 -11.33 -4.04
C ASP A 23 0.03 -11.53 -3.54
N ILE A 24 -0.91 -11.71 -4.47
CA ILE A 24 -2.32 -11.92 -4.16
C ILE A 24 -2.75 -13.26 -4.76
N GLU A 25 -3.22 -14.17 -3.90
CA GLU A 25 -3.82 -15.42 -4.32
C GLU A 25 -5.11 -15.14 -5.10
N SER A 26 -5.12 -15.52 -6.37
CA SER A 26 -6.24 -15.28 -7.27
C SER A 26 -6.94 -16.59 -7.61
N GLY A 27 -8.19 -16.73 -7.17
CA GLY A 27 -9.09 -17.77 -7.63
C GLY A 27 -9.65 -17.42 -9.01
N ASN A 28 -10.90 -17.82 -9.31
CA ASN A 28 -11.55 -17.52 -10.60
C ASN A 28 -12.31 -16.19 -10.60
N GLU A 29 -12.03 -15.31 -9.65
CA GLU A 29 -12.69 -14.02 -9.51
C GLU A 29 -12.14 -13.01 -10.52
N GLU A 30 -13.04 -12.26 -11.16
CA GLU A 30 -12.68 -11.13 -12.04
C GLU A 30 -12.42 -9.84 -11.24
N PHE A 31 -12.77 -9.83 -9.95
CA PHE A 31 -12.68 -8.66 -9.08
C PHE A 31 -12.34 -9.05 -7.63
N PHE A 32 -11.44 -8.30 -7.02
CA PHE A 32 -11.07 -8.40 -5.61
C PHE A 32 -11.30 -7.06 -4.91
N ASP A 33 -11.79 -7.12 -3.68
CA ASP A 33 -11.90 -6.01 -2.75
C ASP A 33 -11.35 -6.50 -1.41
N LEU A 34 -10.12 -6.05 -1.08
CA LEU A 34 -9.31 -6.65 -0.02
C LEU A 34 -8.67 -5.57 0.85
N ASP A 35 -8.80 -5.73 2.15
CA ASP A 35 -8.01 -4.98 3.12
C ASP A 35 -6.66 -5.71 3.31
N ILE A 36 -5.56 -5.00 3.04
CA ILE A 36 -4.19 -5.52 3.12
C ILE A 36 -3.29 -4.56 3.89
N THR A 37 -2.41 -5.12 4.71
CA THR A 37 -1.32 -4.36 5.32
C THR A 37 -0.08 -4.49 4.43
N LEU A 38 0.37 -3.37 3.91
CA LEU A 38 1.60 -3.25 3.13
C LEU A 38 2.78 -3.05 4.07
N PHE A 39 3.92 -3.68 3.73
CA PHE A 39 5.20 -3.49 4.39
C PHE A 39 5.20 -3.87 5.88
N GLU A 40 4.51 -4.97 6.24
CA GLU A 40 4.35 -5.46 7.62
C GLU A 40 5.66 -5.46 8.45
N ASP A 41 6.75 -5.93 7.84
CA ASP A 41 8.06 -6.08 8.49
C ASP A 41 8.96 -4.83 8.41
N GLU A 42 8.45 -3.69 7.90
CA GLU A 42 9.24 -2.49 7.67
C GLU A 42 9.02 -1.39 8.72
N GLU A 43 9.72 -0.26 8.60
CA GLU A 43 9.61 0.85 9.57
C GLU A 43 8.21 1.45 9.63
N ILE A 44 7.56 1.58 8.47
CA ILE A 44 6.20 2.06 8.33
C ILE A 44 5.35 0.94 7.73
N THR A 45 4.26 0.60 8.41
CA THR A 45 3.19 -0.23 7.87
C THR A 45 2.08 0.63 7.32
N VAL A 46 1.47 0.21 6.21
CA VAL A 46 0.35 0.95 5.60
C VAL A 46 -0.81 0.01 5.33
N ASP A 47 -1.93 0.25 5.98
CA ASP A 47 -3.17 -0.46 5.72
C ASP A 47 -3.92 0.21 4.57
N VAL A 48 -4.26 -0.57 3.56
CA VAL A 48 -5.03 -0.11 2.42
C VAL A 48 -6.15 -1.08 2.09
N ASN A 49 -7.19 -0.55 1.49
CA ASN A 49 -8.16 -1.34 0.75
C ASN A 49 -7.78 -1.29 -0.74
N LEU A 50 -7.64 -2.46 -1.36
CA LEU A 50 -7.33 -2.63 -2.78
C LEU A 50 -8.56 -3.15 -3.53
N GLU A 51 -9.05 -2.36 -4.47
CA GLU A 51 -10.03 -2.80 -5.46
C GLU A 51 -9.27 -3.23 -6.73
N ILE A 52 -9.25 -4.51 -7.09
CA ILE A 52 -8.47 -5.04 -8.21
C ILE A 52 -9.41 -5.64 -9.24
N VAL A 53 -9.25 -5.25 -10.50
CA VAL A 53 -9.94 -5.85 -11.64
C VAL A 53 -8.94 -6.69 -12.42
N ILE A 54 -9.27 -7.95 -12.63
CA ILE A 54 -8.44 -8.89 -13.39
C ILE A 54 -8.97 -9.00 -14.82
N ASP A 55 -8.05 -9.14 -15.77
CA ASP A 55 -8.33 -9.59 -17.13
C ASP A 55 -7.71 -10.96 -17.33
N GLU A 56 -8.46 -11.88 -17.95
CA GLU A 56 -8.00 -13.22 -18.27
C GLU A 56 -7.85 -13.36 -19.79
N ASN A 57 -6.60 -13.53 -20.23
CA ASN A 57 -6.28 -13.74 -21.63
C ASN A 57 -5.90 -15.20 -21.86
N LEU A 58 -6.44 -15.81 -22.92
CA LEU A 58 -6.17 -17.21 -23.28
C LEU A 58 -4.69 -17.50 -23.53
N ASP A 59 -3.93 -16.51 -24.02
CA ASP A 59 -2.52 -16.69 -24.37
C ASP A 59 -1.59 -16.44 -23.16
N TRP A 60 -1.94 -15.49 -22.27
CA TRP A 60 -1.02 -14.97 -21.25
C TRP A 60 -1.51 -15.16 -19.79
N GLY A 61 -2.68 -15.76 -19.60
CA GLY A 61 -3.27 -16.02 -18.29
C GLY A 61 -3.92 -14.79 -17.66
N LYS A 62 -4.05 -14.82 -16.32
CA LYS A 62 -4.63 -13.74 -15.52
C LYS A 62 -3.64 -12.61 -15.33
N SER A 63 -4.13 -11.38 -15.45
CA SER A 63 -3.33 -10.17 -15.27
C SER A 63 -4.17 -9.06 -14.63
N VAL A 64 -3.52 -8.16 -13.89
CA VAL A 64 -4.21 -7.00 -13.33
C VAL A 64 -4.50 -6.00 -14.44
N LYS A 65 -5.78 -5.78 -14.71
CA LYS A 65 -6.25 -4.78 -15.68
C LYS A 65 -6.16 -3.37 -15.14
N SER A 66 -6.63 -3.21 -13.90
CA SER A 66 -6.62 -1.96 -13.16
C SER A 66 -6.81 -2.26 -11.69
N PHE A 67 -6.34 -1.36 -10.83
CA PHE A 67 -6.65 -1.42 -9.41
C PHE A 67 -6.90 -0.01 -8.87
N LYS A 68 -7.52 0.10 -7.69
CA LYS A 68 -7.57 1.31 -6.88
C LYS A 68 -6.96 1.06 -5.51
N VAL A 69 -6.32 2.09 -4.97
CA VAL A 69 -5.81 2.09 -3.59
C VAL A 69 -6.60 3.08 -2.75
N HIS A 70 -7.16 2.60 -1.65
CA HIS A 70 -7.83 3.39 -0.63
C HIS A 70 -7.04 3.33 0.67
N PHE A 71 -6.53 4.48 1.12
CA PHE A 71 -5.74 4.54 2.34
C PHE A 71 -6.65 4.37 3.56
N LEU A 72 -6.32 3.42 4.44
CA LEU A 72 -7.03 3.23 5.70
C LEU A 72 -6.22 3.86 6.84
N SER A 73 -4.98 3.40 7.00
CA SER A 73 -4.20 3.60 8.21
C SER A 73 -2.69 3.48 7.90
N ALA A 74 -1.85 4.06 8.76
CA ALA A 74 -0.42 3.82 8.74
C ALA A 74 0.13 3.84 10.17
N TYR A 75 1.13 3.01 10.42
CA TYR A 75 1.71 2.78 11.74
C TYR A 75 3.23 2.87 11.66
N ASP A 76 3.86 3.60 12.59
CA ASP A 76 5.31 3.62 12.74
C ASP A 76 5.71 2.55 13.76
N ASN A 77 6.35 1.50 13.28
CA ASN A 77 6.78 0.35 14.09
C ASN A 77 7.88 0.73 15.09
N ARG A 78 8.62 1.82 14.90
CA ARG A 78 9.71 2.26 15.80
C ARG A 78 9.18 3.05 16.99
N GLU A 79 8.20 3.91 16.74
CA GLU A 79 7.55 4.75 17.76
C GLU A 79 6.33 4.06 18.38
N CYS A 80 5.93 2.90 17.83
CA CYS A 80 4.78 2.11 18.24
C CYS A 80 3.45 2.89 18.22
N GLU A 81 3.27 3.76 17.24
CA GLU A 81 2.10 4.65 17.15
C GLU A 81 1.54 4.77 15.73
N TYR A 82 0.24 5.11 15.65
CA TYR A 82 -0.40 5.43 14.37
C TYR A 82 0.02 6.81 13.88
N LEU A 83 0.33 6.90 12.59
CA LEU A 83 0.66 8.16 11.94
C LEU A 83 -0.59 9.02 11.77
N LEU A 84 -0.58 10.20 12.38
CA LEU A 84 -1.63 11.20 12.23
C LEU A 84 -1.45 11.98 10.93
N LEU A 85 -2.04 11.47 9.86
CA LEU A 85 -1.93 12.05 8.51
C LEU A 85 -3.13 12.94 8.15
N THR A 86 -2.83 14.07 7.51
CA THR A 86 -3.85 14.93 6.89
C THR A 86 -4.45 14.27 5.65
N LEU A 87 -5.65 14.71 5.25
CA LEU A 87 -6.30 14.22 4.01
C LEU A 87 -5.40 14.41 2.77
N ARG A 88 -4.59 15.47 2.73
CA ARG A 88 -3.65 15.72 1.63
C ARG A 88 -2.54 14.68 1.59
N GLU A 89 -2.01 14.27 2.73
CA GLU A 89 -0.97 13.24 2.83
C GLU A 89 -1.53 11.86 2.48
N LYS A 90 -2.70 11.51 3.00
CA LYS A 90 -3.39 10.26 2.64
C LYS A 90 -3.56 10.14 1.12
N ARG A 91 -4.07 11.17 0.46
CA ARG A 91 -4.19 11.21 -1.01
C ARG A 91 -2.86 11.11 -1.74
N LYS A 92 -1.78 11.67 -1.20
CA LYS A 92 -0.45 11.53 -1.81
C LYS A 92 0.03 10.08 -1.71
N ILE A 93 -0.20 9.40 -0.58
CA ILE A 93 0.13 8.00 -0.39
C ILE A 93 -0.68 7.12 -1.35
N GLU A 94 -2.00 7.30 -1.43
CA GLU A 94 -2.87 6.59 -2.38
C GLU A 94 -2.34 6.72 -3.81
N ASN A 95 -2.09 7.96 -4.26
CA ASN A 95 -1.57 8.21 -5.61
C ASN A 95 -0.17 7.60 -5.81
N TYR A 96 0.67 7.57 -4.77
CA TYR A 96 1.99 6.98 -4.89
C TYR A 96 1.89 5.46 -5.04
N LEU A 97 1.14 4.80 -4.16
CA LEU A 97 0.90 3.35 -4.23
C LEU A 97 0.23 2.97 -5.55
N GLN A 98 -0.77 3.72 -5.98
CA GLN A 98 -1.46 3.51 -7.26
C GLN A 98 -0.52 3.46 -8.47
N ASN A 99 0.59 4.19 -8.44
CA ASN A 99 1.52 4.31 -9.56
C ASN A 99 2.76 3.39 -9.43
N ASN A 100 3.02 2.83 -8.25
CA ASN A 100 4.27 2.13 -7.97
C ASN A 100 4.07 0.71 -7.41
N LEU A 101 2.89 0.39 -6.88
CA LEU A 101 2.58 -0.94 -6.36
C LEU A 101 2.52 -1.95 -7.52
N ILE A 102 3.33 -3.00 -7.40
CA ILE A 102 3.37 -4.15 -8.28
C ILE A 102 2.53 -5.23 -7.63
N ILE A 103 1.48 -5.66 -8.33
CA ILE A 103 0.58 -6.70 -7.87
C ILE A 103 0.86 -7.94 -8.71
N ASN A 104 1.39 -8.98 -8.07
CA ASN A 104 1.56 -10.29 -8.68
C ASN A 104 0.37 -11.16 -8.31
N LEU A 105 -0.20 -11.83 -9.32
CA LEU A 105 -1.29 -12.78 -9.13
C LEU A 105 -0.69 -14.18 -9.09
N SER A 106 -0.98 -14.93 -8.03
CA SER A 106 -0.59 -16.34 -7.86
C SER A 106 -1.78 -17.28 -7.89
#